data_AF-A0A9W9UDY1-F1
#
_entry.id   AF-A0A9W9UDY1-F1
#
_cell.length_a   1.000
_cell.length_b   1.000
_cell.length_c   1.000
_cell.angle_alpha   90.00
_cell.angle_beta   90.00
_cell.angle_gamma   90.00
#
_symmetry.space_group_name_H-M   'P 1'
#
loop_
_entity.id
_entity.type
_entity.pdbx_description
1 polymer ?
#
loop_
_entity_poly.entity_id
_entity_poly.type
_entity_poly.pdbx_seq_one_letter_code
_entity_poly.pdbx_strand_id
1 'polypeptide(L)'
;MCSSVPQQVIADIRGKDAFHRSLALSLNEDDSDIRQTYRPFILSDNAAEDWVNNLELTTALDMAEHNLRDTNERLKVLVLYGSLRRRSYSRLVALEASRILFRLGCDVRVFNPEGLPVKNDNDTDHPKVRELRELSCWSDGHIWVSPEQHGNLTAVFKNQIDWIPLTTGSVRPTQGRTLAIAQVCGGSQSFNAVNSLRILGRWMRMFTIPNQSSIPRAYTQFPDEGQPEDQRLMPSGNRDRLVDCMEEFVKYTILMRPHIGLFGDRYSEREDQRSKEAKMKTST
;
A
#
# COMPACT_ATOMS: atom_id res chain seq x y z
N MET A 1 -19.63 13.91 32.31
CA MET A 1 -18.93 12.89 33.11
C MET A 1 -18.30 11.89 32.14
N CYS A 2 -17.07 12.14 31.71
CA CYS A 2 -16.30 11.17 30.94
C CYS A 2 -15.83 10.09 31.91
N SER A 3 -16.42 8.90 31.83
CA SER A 3 -15.91 7.73 32.51
C SER A 3 -14.61 7.31 31.82
N SER A 4 -13.48 7.83 32.30
CA SER A 4 -12.16 7.34 31.92
C SER A 4 -11.96 5.98 32.58
N VAL A 5 -12.12 4.90 31.81
CA VAL A 5 -11.60 3.59 32.22
C VAL A 5 -10.08 3.73 32.35
N PRO A 6 -9.45 3.32 33.47
CA PRO A 6 -8.01 3.45 33.63
C PRO A 6 -7.27 2.62 32.56
N GLN A 7 -6.34 3.23 31.82
CA GLN A 7 -5.54 2.59 30.76
C GLN A 7 -4.83 1.30 31.23
N GLN A 8 -4.56 1.19 32.54
CA GLN A 8 -3.94 0.02 33.17
C GLN A 8 -4.84 -1.23 33.16
N VAL A 9 -6.17 -1.07 33.27
CA VAL A 9 -7.13 -2.20 33.28
C VAL A 9 -7.33 -2.78 31.87
N ILE A 10 -7.15 -1.97 30.82
CA ILE A 10 -7.20 -2.43 29.42
C ILE A 10 -5.93 -3.19 29.05
N ALA A 11 -4.78 -2.84 29.64
CA ALA A 11 -3.50 -3.49 29.38
C ALA A 11 -3.43 -4.92 29.97
N ASP A 12 -3.98 -5.15 31.17
CA ASP A 12 -3.87 -6.44 31.87
C ASP A 12 -4.80 -7.54 31.31
N ILE A 13 -5.85 -7.19 30.55
CA ILE A 13 -6.76 -8.16 29.89
C ILE A 13 -6.28 -8.52 28.47
N ARG A 14 -5.46 -7.68 27.83
CA ARG A 14 -4.84 -7.92 26.51
C ARG A 14 -3.60 -8.80 26.65
N GLY A 15 -3.81 -10.00 27.19
CA GLY A 15 -2.77 -10.98 27.51
C GLY A 15 -1.86 -11.33 26.32
N LYS A 16 -0.73 -11.99 26.63
CA LYS A 16 0.36 -12.41 25.74
C LYS A 16 -0.07 -12.99 24.38
N ASP A 17 -1.29 -13.50 24.23
CA ASP A 17 -1.87 -13.98 22.97
C ASP A 17 -2.06 -12.89 21.89
N ALA A 18 -2.23 -11.62 22.28
CA ALA A 18 -2.41 -10.52 21.32
C ALA A 18 -1.16 -10.29 20.45
N PHE A 19 0.04 -10.57 20.99
CA PHE A 19 1.29 -10.35 20.28
C PHE A 19 1.43 -11.30 19.08
N HIS A 20 1.04 -12.57 19.23
CA HIS A 20 1.19 -13.60 18.18
C HIS A 20 -0.01 -13.71 17.23
N ARG A 21 -1.04 -12.91 17.44
CA ARG A 21 -2.24 -12.92 16.59
C ARG A 21 -1.92 -12.39 15.18
N SER A 22 -2.43 -13.10 14.18
CA SER A 22 -2.28 -12.77 12.76
C SER A 22 -3.57 -13.06 12.01
N LEU A 23 -3.94 -12.17 11.09
CA LEU A 23 -5.07 -12.34 10.16
C LEU A 23 -4.59 -12.70 8.75
N ALA A 24 -3.31 -13.04 8.58
CA ALA A 24 -2.72 -13.46 7.32
C ALA A 24 -3.48 -14.62 6.68
N LEU A 25 -3.54 -14.64 5.34
CA LEU A 25 -4.14 -15.75 4.60
C LEU A 25 -3.31 -17.03 4.81
N SER A 26 -3.98 -18.08 5.26
CA SER A 26 -3.39 -19.42 5.34
C SER A 26 -3.18 -20.00 3.93
N LEU A 27 -2.36 -21.05 3.81
CA LEU A 27 -2.11 -21.73 2.53
C LEU A 27 -3.39 -22.23 1.85
N ASN A 28 -4.42 -22.58 2.63
CA ASN A 28 -5.69 -23.11 2.10
C ASN A 28 -6.66 -22.01 1.65
N GLU A 29 -6.54 -20.80 2.20
CA GLU A 29 -7.37 -19.65 1.84
C GLU A 29 -6.73 -18.82 0.71
N ASP A 30 -5.46 -19.06 0.42
CA ASP A 30 -4.65 -18.29 -0.51
C ASP A 30 -4.58 -18.97 -1.87
N ASP A 31 -5.08 -18.31 -2.91
CA ASP A 31 -4.96 -18.78 -4.29
C ASP A 31 -3.49 -18.97 -4.68
N SER A 32 -3.15 -20.16 -5.20
CA SER A 32 -1.77 -20.56 -5.44
C SER A 32 -1.07 -19.66 -6.44
N ASP A 33 -1.77 -19.24 -7.49
CA ASP A 33 -1.21 -18.44 -8.57
C ASP A 33 -0.98 -17.00 -8.10
N ILE A 34 -1.93 -16.44 -7.35
CA ILE A 34 -1.78 -15.12 -6.70
C ILE A 34 -0.62 -15.14 -5.70
N ARG A 35 -0.53 -16.17 -4.86
CA ARG A 35 0.53 -16.30 -3.86
C ARG A 35 1.91 -16.35 -4.51
N GLN A 36 2.08 -17.19 -5.54
CA GLN A 36 3.35 -17.33 -6.25
C GLN A 36 3.72 -16.05 -7.01
N THR A 37 2.75 -15.39 -7.63
CA THR A 37 3.01 -14.25 -8.53
C THR A 37 3.21 -12.95 -7.76
N TYR A 38 2.37 -12.67 -6.75
CA TYR A 38 2.28 -11.35 -6.13
C TYR A 38 2.74 -11.28 -4.68
N ARG A 39 3.08 -12.42 -4.05
CA ARG A 39 3.48 -12.46 -2.64
C ARG A 39 4.90 -12.98 -2.39
N PRO A 40 5.92 -12.43 -3.09
CA PRO A 40 7.32 -12.83 -2.87
C PRO A 40 7.85 -12.43 -1.48
N PHE A 41 7.06 -11.68 -0.69
CA PHE A 41 7.40 -11.35 0.68
C PHE A 41 7.21 -12.53 1.65
N ILE A 42 6.52 -13.59 1.28
CA ILE A 42 6.36 -14.77 2.14
C ILE A 42 7.65 -15.61 2.07
N LEU A 43 8.45 -15.60 3.14
CA LEU A 43 9.81 -16.17 3.14
C LEU A 43 9.89 -17.64 3.55
N SER A 44 9.04 -18.12 4.47
CA SER A 44 8.89 -19.54 4.84
C SER A 44 7.70 -19.72 5.80
N ASP A 45 7.26 -20.96 6.00
CA ASP A 45 6.10 -21.31 6.85
C ASP A 45 6.36 -21.24 8.37
N ASN A 46 7.60 -20.95 8.81
CA ASN A 46 7.92 -20.74 10.22
C ASN A 46 7.51 -19.32 10.68
N ALA A 47 6.21 -19.03 10.58
CA ALA A 47 5.62 -17.75 10.96
C ALA A 47 5.90 -17.39 12.43
N ALA A 48 6.10 -18.36 13.33
CA ALA A 48 6.23 -18.10 14.76
C ALA A 48 7.46 -17.26 15.16
N GLU A 49 8.55 -17.28 14.38
CA GLU A 49 9.78 -16.52 14.68
C GLU A 49 9.84 -15.14 13.99
N ASP A 50 8.85 -14.80 13.17
CA ASP A 50 8.84 -13.53 12.45
C ASP A 50 8.59 -12.33 13.40
N TRP A 51 9.50 -11.35 13.43
CA TRP A 51 9.36 -10.15 14.27
C TRP A 51 8.06 -9.37 14.02
N VAL A 52 7.49 -9.44 12.82
CA VAL A 52 6.20 -8.81 12.49
C VAL A 52 5.09 -9.43 13.34
N ASN A 53 5.18 -10.72 13.66
CA ASN A 53 4.26 -11.43 14.55
C ASN A 53 4.52 -11.18 16.03
N ASN A 54 5.41 -10.24 16.38
CA ASN A 54 5.63 -9.78 17.75
C ASN A 54 5.25 -8.29 17.94
N LEU A 55 4.74 -7.62 16.90
CA LEU A 55 4.33 -6.22 17.01
C LEU A 55 3.01 -6.09 17.79
N GLU A 56 2.95 -5.11 18.69
CA GLU A 56 1.70 -4.68 19.31
C GLU A 56 0.90 -3.88 18.28
N LEU A 57 -0.09 -4.53 17.67
CA LEU A 57 -0.99 -3.93 16.67
C LEU A 57 -2.46 -4.25 16.98
N THR A 58 -2.78 -4.47 18.26
CA THR A 58 -4.07 -5.04 18.69
C THR A 58 -5.25 -4.23 18.18
N THR A 59 -5.18 -2.90 18.25
CA THR A 59 -6.26 -2.02 17.79
C THR A 59 -6.50 -2.12 16.28
N ALA A 60 -5.45 -2.16 15.46
CA ALA A 60 -5.61 -2.33 14.02
C ALA A 60 -6.10 -3.74 13.66
N LEU A 61 -5.65 -4.77 14.37
CA LEU A 61 -6.12 -6.15 14.21
C LEU A 61 -7.61 -6.27 14.54
N ASP A 62 -8.07 -5.70 15.65
CA ASP A 62 -9.48 -5.70 16.05
C ASP A 62 -10.35 -4.99 15.00
N MET A 63 -9.91 -3.84 14.50
CA MET A 63 -10.60 -3.12 13.43
C MET A 63 -10.67 -3.95 12.14
N ALA A 64 -9.55 -4.55 11.72
CA ALA A 64 -9.49 -5.36 10.51
C ALA A 64 -10.34 -6.62 10.61
N GLU A 65 -10.34 -7.31 11.74
CA GLU A 65 -11.15 -8.50 11.95
C GLU A 65 -12.65 -8.16 12.00
N HIS A 66 -13.04 -7.07 12.67
CA HIS A 66 -14.43 -6.60 12.65
C HIS A 66 -14.87 -6.27 11.22
N ASN A 67 -14.04 -5.51 10.48
CA ASN A 67 -14.34 -5.17 9.09
C ASN A 67 -14.47 -6.42 8.20
N LEU A 68 -13.58 -7.41 8.37
CA LEU A 68 -13.63 -8.67 7.65
C LEU A 68 -14.89 -9.46 7.99
N ARG A 69 -15.27 -9.52 9.27
CA ARG A 69 -16.50 -10.20 9.71
C ARG A 69 -17.76 -9.55 9.12
N ASP A 70 -17.82 -8.22 9.07
CA ASP A 70 -19.00 -7.50 8.58
C ASP A 70 -19.13 -7.54 7.05
N THR A 71 -18.01 -7.38 6.34
CA THR A 71 -18.00 -7.23 4.89
C THR A 71 -17.75 -8.55 4.15
N ASN A 72 -17.20 -9.54 4.85
CA ASN A 72 -16.64 -10.76 4.25
C ASN A 72 -15.59 -10.47 3.17
N GLU A 73 -14.97 -9.28 3.21
CA GLU A 73 -13.98 -8.82 2.23
C GLU A 73 -12.73 -8.24 2.90
N ARG A 74 -11.57 -8.78 2.53
CA ARG A 74 -10.27 -8.24 2.93
C ARG A 74 -9.99 -6.91 2.21
N LEU A 75 -9.18 -6.06 2.85
CA LEU A 75 -8.66 -4.85 2.21
C LEU A 75 -7.68 -5.25 1.10
N LYS A 76 -7.88 -4.72 -0.09
CA LYS A 76 -7.06 -5.04 -1.27
C LYS A 76 -5.95 -4.00 -1.43
N VAL A 77 -4.69 -4.41 -1.36
CA VAL A 77 -3.56 -3.48 -1.36
C VAL A 77 -2.59 -3.78 -2.49
N LEU A 78 -2.41 -2.80 -3.38
CA LEU A 78 -1.39 -2.86 -4.42
C LEU A 78 -0.09 -2.20 -3.93
N VAL A 79 1.02 -2.92 -4.03
CA VAL A 79 2.34 -2.40 -3.65
C VAL A 79 3.20 -2.20 -4.90
N LEU A 80 3.70 -0.98 -5.09
CA LEU A 80 4.57 -0.58 -6.19
C LEU A 80 5.96 -0.19 -5.66
N TYR A 81 7.03 -0.57 -6.35
CA TYR A 81 8.40 -0.20 -5.98
C TYR A 81 9.22 0.35 -7.15
N GLY A 82 10.22 1.17 -6.85
CA GLY A 82 10.89 2.04 -7.83
C GLY A 82 12.27 1.61 -8.31
N SER A 83 12.67 0.34 -8.23
CA SER A 83 14.01 -0.09 -8.68
C SER A 83 14.05 -1.55 -9.11
N LEU A 84 14.63 -1.78 -10.29
CA LEU A 84 14.89 -3.08 -10.91
C LEU A 84 16.28 -3.66 -10.57
N ARG A 85 17.06 -3.01 -9.70
CA ARG A 85 18.36 -3.54 -9.27
C ARG A 85 18.17 -4.91 -8.60
N ARG A 86 19.12 -5.84 -8.81
CA ARG A 86 19.12 -7.14 -8.11
C ARG A 86 18.92 -6.97 -6.60
N ARG A 87 19.76 -6.15 -5.97
CA ARG A 87 19.61 -5.72 -4.58
C ARG A 87 18.94 -4.35 -4.51
N SER A 88 17.61 -4.35 -4.52
CA SER A 88 16.77 -3.15 -4.53
C SER A 88 16.20 -2.88 -3.13
N TYR A 89 16.72 -1.88 -2.41
CA TYR A 89 16.22 -1.54 -1.06
C TYR A 89 14.78 -1.02 -1.06
N SER A 90 14.32 -0.35 -2.12
CA SER A 90 12.91 0.03 -2.24
C SER A 90 12.01 -1.20 -2.37
N ARG A 91 12.48 -2.25 -3.07
CA ARG A 91 11.78 -3.53 -3.14
C ARG A 91 11.77 -4.19 -1.76
N LEU A 92 12.90 -4.26 -1.05
CA LEU A 92 12.94 -4.87 0.29
C LEU A 92 12.02 -4.17 1.29
N VAL A 93 11.98 -2.83 1.29
CA VAL A 93 11.05 -2.05 2.12
C VAL A 93 9.59 -2.29 1.71
N ALA A 94 9.30 -2.38 0.41
CA ALA A 94 7.98 -2.74 -0.08
C ALA A 94 7.55 -4.15 0.39
N LEU A 95 8.47 -5.11 0.40
CA LEU A 95 8.21 -6.45 0.92
C LEU A 95 7.94 -6.42 2.43
N GLU A 96 8.69 -5.63 3.22
CA GLU A 96 8.40 -5.53 4.66
C GLU A 96 7.08 -4.82 4.97
N ALA A 97 6.76 -3.75 4.26
CA ALA A 97 5.43 -3.15 4.31
C ALA A 97 4.34 -4.21 4.03
N SER A 98 4.57 -5.07 3.03
CA SER A 98 3.65 -6.13 2.66
C SER A 98 3.47 -7.18 3.76
N ARG A 99 4.54 -7.58 4.47
CA ARG A 99 4.44 -8.52 5.61
C ARG A 99 3.58 -7.98 6.74
N ILE A 100 3.76 -6.70 7.08
CA ILE A 100 2.97 -6.03 8.12
C ILE A 100 1.48 -5.98 7.73
N LEU A 101 1.18 -5.55 6.50
CA LEU A 101 -0.19 -5.48 6.00
C LEU A 101 -0.85 -6.87 5.86
N PHE A 102 -0.08 -7.87 5.46
CA PHE A 102 -0.54 -9.24 5.36
C PHE A 102 -0.91 -9.80 6.74
N ARG A 103 -0.09 -9.55 7.77
CA ARG A 103 -0.44 -9.88 9.17
C ARG A 103 -1.72 -9.18 9.63
N LEU A 104 -1.91 -7.92 9.23
CA LEU A 104 -3.14 -7.15 9.51
C LEU A 104 -4.36 -7.61 8.70
N GLY A 105 -4.23 -8.65 7.88
CA GLY A 105 -5.36 -9.29 7.18
C GLY A 105 -5.68 -8.72 5.80
N CYS A 106 -4.81 -7.89 5.24
CA CYS A 106 -4.97 -7.38 3.88
C CYS A 106 -4.67 -8.47 2.83
N ASP A 107 -5.39 -8.47 1.70
CA ASP A 107 -4.92 -9.12 0.47
C ASP A 107 -3.91 -8.18 -0.17
N VAL A 108 -2.62 -8.54 -0.13
CA VAL A 108 -1.53 -7.72 -0.62
C VAL A 108 -0.98 -8.31 -1.91
N ARG A 109 -0.84 -7.46 -2.94
CA ARG A 109 -0.23 -7.84 -4.22
C ARG A 109 0.90 -6.88 -4.59
N VAL A 110 2.11 -7.42 -4.71
CA VAL A 110 3.30 -6.66 -5.11
C VAL A 110 3.47 -6.79 -6.62
N PHE A 111 3.38 -5.67 -7.35
CA PHE A 111 3.61 -5.67 -8.79
C PHE A 111 5.12 -5.70 -9.10
N ASN A 112 5.55 -6.64 -9.95
CA ASN A 112 6.91 -6.63 -10.51
C ASN A 112 6.95 -5.74 -11.77
N PRO A 113 7.67 -4.61 -11.80
CA PRO A 113 7.71 -3.72 -12.96
C PRO A 113 8.70 -4.18 -14.05
N GLU A 114 9.38 -5.30 -13.89
CA GLU A 114 10.23 -5.86 -14.94
C GLU A 114 9.43 -6.15 -16.22
N GLY A 115 9.98 -5.75 -17.37
CA GLY A 115 9.31 -5.85 -18.66
C GLY A 115 8.18 -4.83 -18.90
N LEU A 116 7.90 -3.90 -17.99
CA LEU A 116 6.95 -2.82 -18.24
C LEU A 116 7.54 -1.82 -19.27
N PRO A 117 6.92 -1.61 -20.45
CA PRO A 117 7.43 -0.68 -21.44
C PRO A 117 7.41 0.76 -20.92
N VAL A 118 8.26 1.62 -21.49
CA VAL A 118 8.17 3.07 -21.22
C VAL A 118 6.83 3.59 -21.73
N LYS A 119 6.17 4.46 -20.96
CA LYS A 119 4.88 5.02 -21.33
C LYS A 119 4.93 5.65 -22.72
N ASN A 120 4.06 5.13 -23.59
CA ASN A 120 3.79 5.65 -24.93
C ASN A 120 2.30 5.45 -25.26
N ASP A 121 1.91 5.74 -26.50
CA ASP A 121 0.51 5.68 -26.94
C ASP A 121 0.11 4.32 -27.54
N ASN A 122 1.06 3.45 -27.87
CA ASN A 122 0.82 2.23 -28.65
C ASN A 122 0.78 0.95 -27.81
N ASP A 123 1.44 0.92 -26.64
CA ASP A 123 1.62 -0.30 -25.84
C ASP A 123 0.50 -0.52 -24.81
N THR A 124 -0.71 -0.01 -25.04
CA THR A 124 -1.83 -0.14 -24.09
C THR A 124 -2.26 -1.59 -23.85
N ASP A 125 -2.03 -2.47 -24.84
CA ASP A 125 -2.35 -3.90 -24.77
C ASP A 125 -1.20 -4.77 -24.27
N HIS A 126 -0.06 -4.16 -23.93
CA HIS A 126 1.08 -4.89 -23.39
C HIS A 126 0.68 -5.63 -22.09
N PRO A 127 1.02 -6.92 -21.91
CA PRO A 127 0.58 -7.71 -20.76
C PRO A 127 0.86 -7.05 -19.40
N LYS A 128 2.05 -6.49 -19.20
CA LYS A 128 2.42 -5.76 -17.97
C LYS A 128 1.61 -4.48 -17.74
N VAL A 129 1.16 -3.82 -18.80
CA VAL A 129 0.33 -2.61 -18.70
C VAL A 129 -1.08 -3.00 -18.28
N ARG A 130 -1.64 -4.06 -18.87
CA ARG A 130 -2.95 -4.61 -18.46
C ARG A 130 -2.93 -5.09 -17.01
N GLU A 131 -1.93 -5.89 -16.64
CA GLU A 131 -1.72 -6.38 -15.28
C GLU A 131 -1.67 -5.23 -14.26
N LEU A 132 -0.86 -4.19 -14.52
CA LEU A 132 -0.76 -3.02 -13.63
C LEU A 132 -2.10 -2.29 -13.49
N ARG A 133 -2.82 -2.11 -14.59
CA ARG A 133 -4.13 -1.43 -14.59
C ARG A 133 -5.18 -2.26 -13.86
N GLU A 134 -5.22 -3.56 -14.07
CA GLU A 134 -6.12 -4.49 -13.40
C GLU A 134 -5.85 -4.54 -11.90
N LEU A 135 -4.58 -4.66 -11.50
CA LEU A 135 -4.18 -4.58 -10.09
C LEU A 135 -4.54 -3.24 -9.46
N SER A 136 -4.37 -2.14 -10.21
CA SER A 136 -4.85 -0.86 -9.74
C SER A 136 -6.36 -0.96 -9.58
N CYS A 137 -7.16 -1.21 -10.62
CA CYS A 137 -8.62 -1.34 -10.55
C CYS A 137 -9.13 -2.27 -9.42
N TRP A 138 -8.40 -3.33 -9.08
CA TRP A 138 -8.72 -4.25 -7.99
C TRP A 138 -8.52 -3.68 -6.58
N SER A 139 -7.56 -2.79 -6.37
CA SER A 139 -7.16 -2.32 -5.03
C SER A 139 -8.16 -1.38 -4.33
N ASP A 140 -8.13 -1.36 -3.00
CA ASP A 140 -8.75 -0.36 -2.12
C ASP A 140 -7.76 0.77 -1.76
N GLY A 141 -6.46 0.47 -1.82
CA GLY A 141 -5.38 1.41 -1.56
C GLY A 141 -4.04 0.93 -2.10
N HIS A 142 -3.07 1.85 -2.17
CA HIS A 142 -1.72 1.55 -2.65
C HIS A 142 -0.64 1.83 -1.59
N ILE A 143 0.48 1.11 -1.71
CA ILE A 143 1.75 1.46 -1.07
C ILE A 143 2.77 1.78 -2.16
N TRP A 144 3.37 2.96 -2.11
CA TRP A 144 4.33 3.44 -3.10
C TRP A 144 5.71 3.59 -2.48
N VAL A 145 6.69 2.80 -2.94
CA VAL A 145 8.05 2.83 -2.40
C VAL A 145 9.07 3.18 -3.49
N SER A 146 9.60 4.40 -3.46
CA SER A 146 10.57 4.87 -4.46
C SER A 146 11.95 5.11 -3.85
N PRO A 147 13.05 4.65 -4.49
CA PRO A 147 14.36 5.19 -4.15
C PRO A 147 14.45 6.67 -4.50
N GLU A 148 15.36 7.37 -3.82
CA GLU A 148 15.81 8.68 -4.29
C GLU A 148 17.03 8.52 -5.21
N GLN A 149 16.87 8.89 -6.48
CA GLN A 149 17.95 8.89 -7.48
C GLN A 149 18.10 10.30 -8.05
N HIS A 150 19.32 10.84 -7.99
CA HIS A 150 19.63 12.23 -8.35
C HIS A 150 18.69 13.24 -7.67
N GLY A 151 18.32 12.98 -6.41
CA GLY A 151 17.48 13.86 -5.60
C GLY A 151 15.98 13.82 -5.94
N ASN A 152 15.51 12.84 -6.72
CA ASN A 152 14.10 12.72 -7.10
C ASN A 152 13.62 11.24 -7.13
N LEU A 153 12.32 11.03 -7.32
CA LEU A 153 11.74 9.70 -7.54
C LEU A 153 12.26 9.09 -8.84
N THR A 154 12.36 7.76 -8.90
CA THR A 154 12.97 7.09 -10.06
C THR A 154 12.07 7.06 -11.29
N ALA A 155 12.68 6.99 -12.48
CA ALA A 155 11.96 6.76 -13.74
C ALA A 155 11.17 5.45 -13.72
N VAL A 156 11.72 4.39 -13.12
CA VAL A 156 11.02 3.10 -12.93
C VAL A 156 9.72 3.28 -12.16
N PHE A 157 9.74 4.08 -11.09
CA PHE A 157 8.53 4.36 -10.32
C PHE A 157 7.55 5.22 -11.12
N LYS A 158 8.04 6.31 -11.71
CA LYS A 158 7.20 7.26 -12.46
C LYS A 158 6.48 6.58 -13.63
N ASN A 159 7.19 5.70 -14.35
CA ASN A 159 6.65 4.96 -15.48
C ASN A 159 5.45 4.10 -15.10
N GLN A 160 5.46 3.47 -13.93
CA GLN A 160 4.31 2.71 -13.43
C GLN A 160 3.08 3.62 -13.26
N ILE A 161 3.25 4.77 -12.61
CA ILE A 161 2.14 5.71 -12.40
C ILE A 161 1.61 6.26 -13.73
N ASP A 162 2.49 6.54 -14.69
CA ASP A 162 2.12 7.06 -16.00
C ASP A 162 1.28 6.09 -16.85
N TRP A 163 1.36 4.79 -16.55
CA TRP A 163 0.50 3.78 -17.17
C TRP A 163 -0.90 3.68 -16.56
N ILE A 164 -1.12 4.24 -15.37
CA ILE A 164 -2.42 4.24 -14.68
C ILE A 164 -3.20 5.50 -15.08
N PRO A 165 -4.28 5.39 -15.86
CA PRO A 165 -5.08 6.55 -16.26
C PRO A 165 -5.97 7.03 -15.09
N LEU A 166 -6.37 8.30 -15.12
CA LEU A 166 -7.37 8.83 -14.18
C LEU A 166 -8.78 8.26 -14.45
N THR A 167 -9.08 7.92 -15.70
CA THR A 167 -10.35 7.37 -16.16
C THR A 167 -10.12 6.37 -17.29
N THR A 168 -10.76 5.22 -17.21
CA THR A 168 -10.93 4.27 -18.33
C THR A 168 -12.43 4.04 -18.51
N GLY A 169 -13.07 4.74 -19.45
CA GLY A 169 -14.53 4.77 -19.55
C GLY A 169 -15.14 5.35 -18.27
N SER A 170 -16.01 4.58 -17.61
CA SER A 170 -16.63 4.95 -16.33
C SER A 170 -15.77 4.62 -15.09
N VAL A 171 -14.73 3.78 -15.25
CA VAL A 171 -13.89 3.34 -14.14
C VAL A 171 -12.83 4.39 -13.84
N ARG A 172 -12.68 4.76 -12.57
CA ARG A 172 -11.62 5.64 -12.08
C ARG A 172 -10.68 4.82 -11.22
N PRO A 173 -9.56 4.30 -11.76
CA PRO A 173 -8.71 3.36 -11.03
C PRO A 173 -8.33 3.94 -9.68
N THR A 174 -7.62 5.06 -9.59
CA THR A 174 -7.06 5.50 -8.30
C THR A 174 -7.96 6.37 -7.43
N GLN A 175 -9.10 6.85 -7.94
CA GLN A 175 -9.84 7.93 -7.27
C GLN A 175 -10.44 7.47 -5.93
N GLY A 176 -10.20 8.24 -4.86
CA GLY A 176 -10.79 8.04 -3.53
C GLY A 176 -10.10 6.95 -2.70
N ARG A 177 -9.14 6.22 -3.28
CA ARG A 177 -8.36 5.18 -2.59
C ARG A 177 -7.32 5.75 -1.67
N THR A 178 -6.96 4.99 -0.64
CA THR A 178 -5.90 5.36 0.29
C THR A 178 -4.52 5.13 -0.30
N LEU A 179 -3.54 5.92 0.12
CA LEU A 179 -2.16 5.83 -0.33
C LEU A 179 -1.22 6.01 0.86
N ALA A 180 -0.31 5.07 1.06
CA ALA A 180 0.89 5.27 1.89
C ALA A 180 2.14 5.37 1.00
N ILE A 181 3.07 6.23 1.40
CA ILE A 181 4.29 6.51 0.64
C ILE A 181 5.53 6.27 1.49
N ALA A 182 6.55 5.70 0.87
CA ALA A 182 7.85 5.49 1.47
C ALA A 182 8.99 5.78 0.49
N GLN A 183 10.15 6.16 1.00
CA GLN A 183 11.38 6.22 0.22
C GLN A 183 12.56 5.55 0.91
N VAL A 184 13.56 5.23 0.10
CA VAL A 184 14.88 4.81 0.55
C VAL A 184 15.96 5.72 -0.04
N CYS A 185 16.97 6.06 0.77
CA CYS A 185 18.13 6.84 0.34
C CYS A 185 19.40 6.00 0.42
N GLY A 186 20.30 6.19 -0.54
CA GLY A 186 21.68 5.67 -0.42
C GLY A 186 22.52 6.48 0.58
N GLY A 187 22.27 7.78 0.70
CA GLY A 187 22.98 8.71 1.59
C GLY A 187 22.18 9.11 2.82
N SER A 188 22.46 10.31 3.33
CA SER A 188 21.73 10.94 4.43
C SER A 188 20.23 11.03 4.18
N GLN A 189 19.47 11.27 5.24
CA GLN A 189 18.01 11.37 5.16
C GLN A 189 17.59 12.51 4.23
N SER A 190 16.57 12.24 3.43
CA SER A 190 15.95 13.16 2.49
C SER A 190 14.45 12.89 2.46
N PHE A 191 13.68 13.79 1.86
CA PHE A 191 12.24 13.65 1.70
C PHE A 191 11.77 13.99 0.28
N ASN A 192 12.69 14.16 -0.68
CA ASN A 192 12.34 14.65 -2.01
C ASN A 192 11.45 13.67 -2.77
N ALA A 193 11.76 12.38 -2.70
CA ALA A 193 10.97 11.35 -3.36
C ALA A 193 9.56 11.25 -2.73
N VAL A 194 9.42 11.16 -1.41
CA VAL A 194 8.09 11.12 -0.76
C VAL A 194 7.29 12.41 -0.96
N ASN A 195 7.92 13.58 -0.97
CA ASN A 195 7.23 14.83 -1.28
C ASN A 195 6.64 14.81 -2.70
N SER A 196 7.41 14.31 -3.66
CA SER A 196 6.95 14.16 -5.05
C SER A 196 5.86 13.10 -5.16
N LEU A 197 5.99 11.96 -4.47
CA LEU A 197 4.96 10.91 -4.41
C LEU A 197 3.65 11.44 -3.80
N ARG A 198 3.72 12.29 -2.78
CA ARG A 198 2.55 12.92 -2.17
C ARG A 198 1.83 13.84 -3.14
N ILE A 199 2.58 14.64 -3.91
CA ILE A 199 2.02 15.49 -4.97
C ILE A 199 1.41 14.64 -6.09
N LEU A 200 2.04 13.51 -6.45
CA LEU A 200 1.50 12.54 -7.41
C LEU A 200 0.21 11.88 -6.91
N GLY A 201 0.15 11.43 -5.65
CA GLY A 201 -1.07 10.92 -5.02
C GLY A 201 -2.21 11.94 -5.08
N ARG A 202 -1.84 13.21 -4.84
CA ARG A 202 -2.51 14.46 -5.22
C ARG A 202 -3.27 14.36 -6.56
N TRP A 203 -2.49 14.27 -7.64
CA TRP A 203 -3.02 14.21 -9.01
C TRP A 203 -3.82 12.94 -9.30
N MET A 204 -3.42 11.81 -8.72
CA MET A 204 -4.15 10.55 -8.84
C MET A 204 -5.45 10.52 -8.02
N ARG A 205 -5.79 11.63 -7.34
CA ARG A 205 -7.00 11.79 -6.51
C ARG A 205 -7.10 10.74 -5.39
N MET A 206 -5.94 10.33 -4.87
CA MET A 206 -5.83 9.39 -3.76
C MET A 206 -5.80 10.14 -2.43
N PHE A 207 -6.34 9.53 -1.39
CA PHE A 207 -6.19 9.98 -0.01
C PHE A 207 -4.82 9.52 0.52
N THR A 208 -3.82 10.39 0.41
CA THR A 208 -2.47 10.08 0.92
C THR A 208 -2.44 10.27 2.43
N ILE A 209 -2.18 9.21 3.18
CA ILE A 209 -2.16 9.27 4.65
C ILE A 209 -1.11 10.28 5.15
N PRO A 210 -1.30 10.90 6.33
CA PRO A 210 -0.35 11.86 6.87
C PRO A 210 1.05 11.28 7.06
N ASN A 211 1.16 10.08 7.64
CA ASN A 211 2.45 9.48 7.97
C ASN A 211 3.19 8.98 6.72
N GLN A 212 4.51 8.95 6.80
CA GLN A 212 5.38 8.52 5.69
C GLN A 212 6.72 7.98 6.22
N SER A 213 7.32 7.06 5.46
CA SER A 213 8.63 6.48 5.80
C SER A 213 9.73 7.01 4.88
N SER A 214 10.87 7.40 5.45
CA SER A 214 12.08 7.74 4.69
C SER A 214 13.29 7.13 5.38
N ILE A 215 13.86 6.12 4.74
CA ILE A 215 14.94 5.31 5.30
C ILE A 215 16.30 5.79 4.75
N PRO A 216 17.11 6.48 5.56
CA PRO A 216 18.47 6.90 5.18
C PRO A 216 19.42 5.71 5.15
N ARG A 217 20.50 5.84 4.36
CA ARG A 217 21.60 4.86 4.27
C ARG A 217 21.05 3.42 4.23
N ALA A 218 20.09 3.17 3.35
CA ALA A 218 19.27 1.95 3.39
C ALA A 218 20.10 0.66 3.35
N TYR A 219 21.30 0.71 2.77
CA TYR A 219 22.27 -0.39 2.76
C TYR A 219 22.74 -0.85 4.14
N THR A 220 22.65 -0.01 5.19
CA THR A 220 22.99 -0.38 6.57
C THR A 220 21.78 -0.84 7.38
N GLN A 221 20.59 -0.86 6.79
CA GLN A 221 19.33 -1.16 7.49
C GLN A 221 18.86 -2.60 7.20
N PHE A 222 19.57 -3.31 6.34
CA PHE A 222 19.34 -4.71 6.00
C PHE A 222 20.66 -5.47 6.16
N PRO A 223 20.63 -6.76 6.52
CA PRO A 223 21.83 -7.59 6.47
C PRO A 223 22.42 -7.66 5.05
N ASP A 224 23.70 -8.00 4.96
CA ASP A 224 24.39 -8.15 3.69
C ASP A 224 23.75 -9.26 2.84
N GLU A 225 23.78 -9.10 1.52
CA GLU A 225 23.18 -10.06 0.58
C GLU A 225 23.79 -11.45 0.77
N GLY A 226 22.94 -12.47 0.95
CA GLY A 226 23.35 -13.85 1.22
C GLY A 226 23.55 -14.21 2.70
N GLN A 227 23.45 -13.25 3.63
CA GLN A 227 23.38 -13.56 5.06
C GLN A 227 21.97 -14.04 5.46
N PRO A 228 21.82 -14.74 6.60
CA PRO A 228 20.51 -15.01 7.17
C PRO A 228 19.68 -13.73 7.32
N GLU A 229 18.40 -13.80 6.98
CA GLU A 229 17.46 -12.67 7.07
C GLU A 229 17.85 -11.44 6.23
N ASP A 230 18.65 -11.60 5.16
CA ASP A 230 19.06 -10.49 4.29
C ASP A 230 17.90 -9.71 3.65
N GLN A 231 16.67 -10.22 3.68
CA GLN A 231 15.48 -9.49 3.20
C GLN A 231 14.69 -8.79 4.30
N ARG A 232 15.18 -8.81 5.56
CA ARG A 232 14.50 -8.27 6.74
C ARG A 232 15.05 -6.91 7.11
N LEU A 233 14.14 -6.00 7.45
CA LEU A 233 14.52 -4.67 7.94
C LEU A 233 14.96 -4.80 9.40
N MET A 234 16.19 -4.35 9.69
CA MET A 234 16.78 -4.45 11.02
C MET A 234 16.07 -3.56 12.05
N PRO A 235 16.12 -3.91 13.35
CA PRO A 235 15.60 -3.07 14.43
C PRO A 235 16.14 -1.64 14.39
N SER A 236 15.24 -0.68 14.23
CA SER A 236 15.55 0.75 14.20
C SER A 236 14.28 1.58 14.29
N GLY A 237 14.40 2.87 14.62
CA GLY A 237 13.26 3.79 14.54
C GLY A 237 12.69 3.95 13.11
N ASN A 238 13.47 3.64 12.06
CA ASN A 238 12.97 3.60 10.69
C ASN A 238 12.02 2.41 10.46
N ARG A 239 12.31 1.27 11.11
CA ARG A 239 11.43 0.10 11.10
C ARG A 239 10.14 0.40 11.83
N ASP A 240 10.21 1.00 13.00
CA ASP A 240 9.03 1.36 13.79
C ASP A 240 8.16 2.36 13.03
N ARG A 241 8.76 3.36 12.38
CA ARG A 241 8.04 4.28 11.49
C ARG A 241 7.34 3.58 10.32
N LEU A 242 7.96 2.55 9.74
CA LEU A 242 7.31 1.77 8.67
C LEU A 242 6.07 1.05 9.20
N VAL A 243 6.14 0.49 10.42
CA VAL A 243 5.00 -0.13 11.10
C VAL A 243 3.89 0.90 11.33
N ASP A 244 4.21 2.08 11.87
CA ASP A 244 3.23 3.16 12.08
C ASP A 244 2.49 3.51 10.78
N CYS A 245 3.21 3.60 9.66
CA CYS A 245 2.62 3.92 8.36
C CYS A 245 1.64 2.84 7.88
N MET A 246 1.98 1.55 8.07
CA MET A 246 1.11 0.45 7.65
C MET A 246 -0.11 0.30 8.56
N GLU A 247 0.08 0.50 9.87
CA GLU A 247 -1.03 0.52 10.82
C GLU A 247 -2.00 1.67 10.52
N GLU A 248 -1.48 2.89 10.31
CA GLU A 248 -2.26 4.06 9.94
C GLU A 248 -2.99 3.84 8.61
N PHE A 249 -2.31 3.28 7.61
CA PHE A 249 -2.90 2.94 6.31
C PHE A 249 -4.13 2.02 6.46
N VAL A 250 -4.04 0.95 7.25
CA VAL A 250 -5.17 0.03 7.46
C VAL A 250 -6.34 0.75 8.12
N LYS A 251 -6.08 1.52 9.19
CA LYS A 251 -7.12 2.28 9.90
C LYS A 251 -7.87 3.24 8.96
N TYR A 252 -7.14 4.04 8.17
CA TYR A 252 -7.77 4.95 7.21
C TYR A 252 -8.51 4.21 6.09
N THR A 253 -7.97 3.10 5.60
CA THR A 253 -8.60 2.36 4.50
C THR A 253 -9.94 1.76 4.94
N ILE A 254 -10.02 1.21 6.16
CA ILE A 254 -11.28 0.71 6.75
C ILE A 254 -12.33 1.83 6.84
N LEU A 255 -11.92 3.02 7.28
CA LEU A 255 -12.83 4.16 7.44
C LEU A 255 -13.29 4.74 6.10
N MET A 256 -12.41 4.79 5.10
CA MET A 256 -12.67 5.49 3.84
C MET A 256 -13.38 4.61 2.80
N ARG A 257 -13.03 3.32 2.73
CA ARG A 257 -13.51 2.38 1.68
C ARG A 257 -15.03 2.38 1.51
N PRO A 258 -15.87 2.32 2.56
CA PRO A 258 -17.33 2.31 2.42
C PRO A 258 -17.92 3.59 1.81
N HIS A 259 -17.15 4.68 1.80
CA HIS A 259 -17.62 6.02 1.44
C HIS A 259 -16.97 6.56 0.15
N ILE A 260 -16.23 5.75 -0.61
CA ILE A 260 -15.57 6.17 -1.86
C ILE A 260 -16.56 6.83 -2.85
N GLY A 261 -17.77 6.28 -2.97
CA GLY A 261 -18.82 6.85 -3.82
C GLY A 261 -19.24 8.26 -3.37
N LEU A 262 -19.42 8.45 -2.06
CA LEU A 262 -19.77 9.75 -1.46
C LEU A 262 -18.66 10.78 -1.69
N PHE A 263 -17.39 10.42 -1.45
CA PHE A 263 -16.26 11.32 -1.69
C PHE A 263 -16.03 11.63 -3.18
N GLY A 264 -16.51 10.75 -4.06
CA GLY A 264 -16.47 10.95 -5.51
C GLY A 264 -17.58 11.86 -6.05
N ASP A 265 -18.64 12.09 -5.29
CA ASP A 265 -19.81 12.86 -5.73
C ASP A 265 -19.57 14.39 -5.65
N ARG A 266 -19.04 14.95 -6.74
CA ARG A 266 -18.63 16.36 -6.81
C ARG A 266 -19.71 17.25 -7.40
N TYR A 267 -19.90 18.41 -6.77
CA TYR A 267 -20.81 19.46 -7.24
C TYR A 267 -20.61 19.83 -8.71
N SER A 268 -19.36 20.10 -9.13
CA SER A 268 -19.06 20.49 -10.51
C SER A 268 -19.40 19.40 -11.53
N GLU A 269 -19.17 18.13 -11.20
CA GLU A 269 -19.53 17.00 -12.07
C GLU A 269 -21.06 16.86 -12.20
N ARG A 270 -21.81 17.14 -11.14
CA ARG A 270 -23.29 17.20 -11.19
C ARG A 270 -23.80 18.37 -12.03
N GLU A 271 -23.17 19.54 -11.99
CA GLU A 271 -23.52 20.67 -12.87
C GLU A 271 -23.24 20.38 -14.35
N ASP A 272 -22.10 19.76 -14.65
CA ASP A 272 -21.74 19.37 -16.02
C ASP A 272 -22.76 18.37 -16.59
N GLN A 273 -23.19 17.40 -15.78
CA GLN A 273 -24.18 16.41 -16.17
C GLN A 273 -25.55 17.05 -16.46
N ARG A 274 -26.03 17.93 -15.57
CA ARG A 274 -27.26 18.71 -15.81
C ARG A 274 -27.19 19.52 -17.10
N SER A 275 -26.06 20.15 -17.37
CA SER A 275 -25.85 20.96 -18.57
C SER A 275 -25.90 20.12 -19.85
N LYS A 276 -25.33 18.90 -19.83
CA LYS A 276 -25.40 17.96 -20.96
C LYS A 276 -26.83 17.47 -21.20
N GLU A 277 -27.56 17.13 -20.15
CA GLU A 277 -28.95 16.69 -20.23
C GLU A 277 -29.87 17.79 -20.76
N ALA A 278 -29.67 19.04 -20.33
CA ALA A 278 -30.42 20.19 -20.83
C ALA A 278 -30.23 20.39 -22.33
N LYS A 279 -28.99 20.27 -22.82
CA LYS A 279 -28.65 20.38 -24.25
C LYS A 279 -29.28 19.27 -25.09
N MET A 280 -29.27 18.03 -24.61
CA MET A 280 -29.91 16.90 -25.31
C MET A 280 -31.43 17.10 -25.45
N LYS A 281 -32.09 17.61 -24.41
CA LYS A 281 -33.54 17.90 -24.44
C LYS A 281 -33.93 19.03 -25.39
N THR A 282 -33.02 19.95 -25.71
CA THR A 282 -33.28 21.07 -26.64
C THR A 282 -32.98 20.72 -28.10
N SER A 283 -32.34 19.58 -28.36
CA SER A 283 -31.95 19.12 -29.70
C SER A 283 -32.79 17.93 -30.21
N THR A 284 -33.83 17.56 -29.47
CA THR A 284 -34.86 16.56 -29.83
C THR A 284 -36.18 17.29 -30.07
#